data_AF-A0AAN1FI89-F1
#
_entry.id   AF-A0AAN1FI89-F1
#
_cell.length_a   1.000
_cell.length_b   1.000
_cell.length_c   1.000
_cell.angle_alpha   90.00
_cell.angle_beta   90.00
_cell.angle_gamma   90.00
#
_symmetry.space_group_name_H-M   'P 1'
#
loop_
_entity.id
_entity.type
_entity.pdbx_description
1 polymer ?
#
loop_
_entity_poly.entity_id
_entity_poly.type
_entity_poly.pdbx_seq_one_letter_code
_entity_poly.pdbx_strand_id
1 'polypeptide(L)'
;MKKNSLKCLAGLIAVSTLVLAGCSSSDQVNKEQPIGMANPAAVYCEEHGTYDLQTGQCTLKSGEAVDAWDYYRQNHKEMPNEAARYCESTGGVYMQDSSKCALPDGKVMDAESYFRDHQSTSS
;
A
#
# COMPACT_ATOMS: atom_id res chain seq x y z
N MET A 1 45.05 59.70 -2.46
CA MET A 1 45.88 60.30 -1.38
C MET A 1 45.07 60.25 -0.08
N LYS A 2 45.59 59.64 1.00
CA LYS A 2 45.35 59.91 2.45
C LYS A 2 43.89 60.10 2.92
N LYS A 3 43.33 59.42 3.94
CA LYS A 3 43.85 59.16 5.31
C LYS A 3 43.07 58.03 6.05
N ASN A 4 43.79 57.26 6.86
CA ASN A 4 43.34 56.37 7.94
C ASN A 4 42.59 57.09 9.08
N SER A 5 41.79 56.34 9.85
CA SER A 5 41.72 56.36 11.33
C SER A 5 40.89 55.15 11.78
N LEU A 6 41.43 54.06 12.34
CA LEU A 6 42.18 53.83 13.59
C LEU A 6 41.37 54.08 14.88
N LYS A 7 41.34 53.01 15.71
CA LYS A 7 41.08 52.89 17.16
C LYS A 7 39.65 52.48 17.53
N CYS A 8 39.36 51.67 18.55
CA CYS A 8 40.07 50.77 19.47
C CYS A 8 38.98 50.20 20.43
N LEU A 9 39.32 49.14 21.17
CA LEU A 9 38.67 48.64 22.41
C LEU A 9 37.37 47.84 22.21
N ALA A 10 37.36 46.52 22.34
CA ALA A 10 37.60 45.70 23.54
C ALA A 10 36.55 45.90 24.65
N GLY A 11 35.64 44.94 24.77
CA GLY A 11 35.30 44.33 26.05
C GLY A 11 34.05 44.84 26.79
N LEU A 12 33.10 43.91 26.94
CA LEU A 12 32.18 43.72 28.07
C LEU A 12 31.04 44.74 28.28
N ILE A 13 29.89 44.47 27.65
CA ILE A 13 28.59 44.51 28.36
C ILE A 13 27.80 43.26 27.99
N ALA A 14 27.62 42.38 28.96
CA ALA A 14 26.67 41.28 28.91
C ALA A 14 25.25 41.86 28.96
N VAL A 15 24.50 41.75 27.87
CA VAL A 15 23.04 41.81 27.90
C VAL A 15 22.52 40.63 27.10
N SER A 16 22.05 39.64 27.85
CA SER A 16 21.34 38.47 27.38
C SER A 16 20.11 38.88 26.57
N THR A 17 20.21 38.89 25.25
CA THR A 17 19.04 38.85 24.38
C THR A 17 18.66 37.39 24.17
N LEU A 18 17.56 37.00 24.81
CA LEU A 18 16.83 35.75 24.62
C LEU A 18 16.78 35.38 23.13
N VAL A 19 17.44 34.28 22.77
CA VAL A 19 17.28 33.61 21.49
C VAL A 19 16.07 32.70 21.60
N LEU A 20 14.99 33.03 20.89
CA LEU A 20 13.91 32.09 20.58
C LEU A 20 13.63 32.18 19.07
N ALA A 21 14.61 31.78 18.26
CA ALA A 21 14.37 31.38 16.87
C ALA A 21 13.72 29.99 16.91
N GLY A 22 12.40 29.94 17.07
CA GLY A 22 11.63 28.71 16.92
C GLY A 22 11.41 28.37 15.45
N CYS A 23 12.43 27.83 14.77
CA CYS A 23 12.18 27.08 13.55
C CYS A 23 11.62 25.71 13.97
N SER A 24 10.30 25.57 13.95
CA SER A 24 9.69 24.25 13.82
C SER A 24 9.97 23.78 12.40
N SER A 25 11.15 23.20 12.17
CA SER A 25 11.29 22.22 11.10
C SER A 25 10.41 21.06 11.50
N SER A 26 9.16 21.08 11.03
CA SER A 26 8.43 19.85 10.92
C SER A 26 9.18 19.02 9.90
N ASP A 27 10.12 18.20 10.39
CA ASP A 27 10.41 16.93 9.78
C ASP A 27 9.07 16.19 9.73
N GLN A 28 8.32 16.47 8.67
CA GLN A 28 7.32 15.57 8.16
C GLN A 28 8.15 14.39 7.66
N VAL A 29 8.59 13.54 8.59
CA VAL A 29 8.76 12.13 8.31
C VAL A 29 7.38 11.75 7.79
N ASN A 30 7.26 11.79 6.46
CA ASN A 30 6.24 11.08 5.74
C ASN A 30 6.42 9.64 6.20
N LYS A 31 5.74 9.28 7.28
CA LYS A 31 5.48 7.88 7.59
C LYS A 31 4.73 7.45 6.35
N GLU A 32 5.43 6.81 5.41
CA GLU A 32 4.79 6.04 4.36
C GLU A 32 3.73 5.22 5.08
N GLN A 33 2.49 5.67 4.96
CA GLN A 33 1.36 4.83 5.28
C GLN A 33 1.63 3.57 4.48
N PRO A 34 1.55 2.37 5.07
CA PRO A 34 1.79 1.15 4.32
C PRO A 34 0.93 1.25 3.06
N ILE A 35 1.60 1.49 1.93
CA ILE A 35 1.01 1.51 0.60
C ILE A 35 0.29 0.17 0.55
N GLY A 36 -1.01 0.19 0.21
CA GLY A 36 -1.93 -0.92 0.44
C GLY A 36 -1.39 -2.29 0.00
N MET A 37 -2.08 -3.37 0.39
CA MET A 37 -1.72 -4.75 0.02
C MET A 37 -1.12 -4.84 -1.39
N ALA A 38 0.00 -5.56 -1.51
CA ALA A 38 0.73 -5.68 -2.77
C ALA A 38 -0.21 -6.08 -3.91
N ASN A 39 -0.04 -5.47 -5.10
CA ASN A 39 -0.85 -5.81 -6.26
C ASN A 39 -0.66 -7.31 -6.58
N PRO A 40 -1.71 -8.14 -6.47
CA PRO A 40 -1.57 -9.58 -6.63
C PRO A 40 -1.09 -9.97 -8.03
N ALA A 41 -1.46 -9.22 -9.07
CA ALA A 41 -0.97 -9.44 -10.42
C ALA A 41 0.53 -9.09 -10.56
N ALA A 42 1.00 -8.05 -9.87
CA ALA A 42 2.42 -7.69 -9.87
C ALA A 42 3.25 -8.72 -9.11
N VAL A 43 2.81 -9.12 -7.91
CA VAL A 43 3.47 -10.17 -7.10
C VAL A 43 3.57 -11.47 -7.88
N TYR A 44 2.45 -11.90 -8.48
CA TYR A 44 2.44 -13.12 -9.28
C TYR A 44 3.35 -13.01 -10.52
N CYS A 45 3.39 -11.83 -11.15
CA CYS A 45 4.32 -11.59 -12.23
C CYS A 45 5.78 -11.70 -11.77
N GLU A 46 6.16 -11.10 -10.65
CA GLU A 46 7.53 -11.12 -10.14
C GLU A 46 8.03 -12.54 -9.82
N GLU A 47 7.13 -13.46 -9.46
CA GLU A 47 7.46 -14.88 -9.30
C GLU A 47 7.82 -15.57 -10.63
N HIS A 48 7.20 -15.13 -11.74
CA HIS A 48 7.24 -15.79 -13.04
C HIS A 48 8.00 -14.99 -14.11
N GLY A 49 8.46 -13.78 -13.79
CA GLY A 49 8.94 -12.78 -14.75
C GLY A 49 9.35 -11.45 -14.10
N THR A 50 9.19 -10.38 -14.86
CA THR A 50 9.48 -9.00 -14.44
C THR A 50 8.28 -8.11 -14.73
N TYR A 51 7.77 -7.43 -13.71
CA TYR A 51 6.61 -6.54 -13.82
C TYR A 51 7.04 -5.13 -14.24
N ASP A 52 6.34 -4.56 -15.22
CA ASP A 52 6.49 -3.16 -15.63
C ASP A 52 5.39 -2.31 -14.99
N LEU A 53 5.79 -1.47 -14.04
CA LEU A 53 4.90 -0.55 -13.32
C LEU A 53 4.23 0.50 -14.23
N GLN A 54 4.82 0.84 -15.37
CA GLN A 54 4.29 1.85 -16.28
C GLN A 54 3.22 1.28 -17.21
N THR A 55 3.45 0.06 -17.72
CA THR A 55 2.56 -0.56 -18.72
C THR A 55 1.61 -1.58 -18.13
N GLY A 56 1.88 -2.08 -16.92
CA GLY A 56 1.13 -3.19 -16.32
C GLY A 56 1.45 -4.55 -16.95
N GLN A 57 2.49 -4.64 -17.79
CA GLN A 57 2.89 -5.89 -18.43
C GLN A 57 3.77 -6.75 -17.53
N CYS A 58 3.65 -8.06 -17.72
CA CYS A 58 4.54 -9.06 -17.19
C CYS A 58 5.43 -9.63 -18.30
N THR A 59 6.74 -9.41 -18.22
CA THR A 59 7.69 -10.10 -19.08
C THR A 59 8.08 -11.42 -18.43
N LEU A 60 7.53 -12.53 -18.93
CA LEU A 60 7.78 -13.89 -18.42
C LEU A 60 9.24 -14.29 -18.62
N LYS A 61 9.71 -15.29 -17.85
CA LYS A 61 11.05 -15.88 -18.02
C LYS A 61 11.31 -16.46 -19.42
N SER A 62 10.25 -16.78 -20.18
CA SER A 62 10.34 -17.16 -21.59
C SER A 62 10.70 -16.00 -22.53
N GLY A 63 10.61 -14.75 -22.06
CA GLY A 63 10.74 -13.52 -22.83
C GLY A 63 9.43 -12.99 -23.40
N GLU A 64 8.31 -13.69 -23.21
CA GLU A 64 6.99 -13.24 -23.64
C GLU A 64 6.46 -12.13 -22.72
N ALA A 65 5.90 -11.07 -23.31
CA ALA A 65 5.24 -10.00 -22.57
C ALA A 65 3.71 -10.17 -22.63
N VAL A 66 3.07 -10.27 -21.46
CA VAL A 66 1.62 -10.46 -21.29
C VAL A 66 1.02 -9.39 -20.38
N ASP A 67 -0.30 -9.15 -20.42
CA ASP A 67 -0.95 -8.33 -19.40
C ASP A 67 -0.92 -9.05 -18.04
N ALA A 68 -0.43 -8.38 -17.00
CA ALA A 68 -0.22 -9.03 -15.70
C ALA A 68 -1.54 -9.46 -15.04
N TRP A 69 -2.63 -8.71 -15.26
CA TRP A 69 -3.93 -9.02 -14.69
C TRP A 69 -4.60 -10.19 -15.41
N ASP A 70 -4.50 -10.25 -16.74
CA ASP A 70 -4.96 -11.39 -17.53
C ASP A 70 -4.17 -12.65 -17.20
N TYR A 71 -2.84 -12.53 -17.05
CA TYR A 71 -2.00 -13.65 -16.63
C TYR A 71 -2.39 -14.14 -15.23
N TYR A 72 -2.57 -13.21 -14.29
CA TYR A 72 -3.03 -13.54 -12.95
C TYR A 72 -4.38 -14.29 -12.98
N ARG A 73 -5.40 -13.79 -13.68
CA ARG A 73 -6.74 -14.41 -13.75
C ARG A 73 -6.77 -15.73 -14.50
N GLN A 74 -5.94 -15.92 -15.53
CA GLN A 74 -5.85 -17.22 -16.22
C GLN A 74 -5.26 -18.29 -15.31
N ASN A 75 -4.37 -17.89 -14.41
CA ASN A 75 -3.65 -18.78 -13.52
C ASN A 75 -4.28 -18.90 -12.12
N HIS A 76 -5.19 -18.00 -11.78
CA HIS A 76 -6.01 -18.02 -10.57
C HIS A 76 -7.46 -18.09 -11.00
N LYS A 77 -8.06 -19.28 -10.89
CA LYS A 77 -9.42 -19.58 -11.35
C LYS A 77 -10.38 -18.43 -11.06
N GLU A 78 -11.23 -18.13 -12.03
CA GLU A 78 -12.40 -17.28 -11.81
C GLU A 78 -13.15 -17.78 -10.58
N MET A 79 -13.39 -16.85 -9.65
CA MET A 79 -14.21 -17.13 -8.50
C MET A 79 -15.58 -17.60 -9.00
N PRO A 80 -16.04 -18.81 -8.60
CA PRO A 80 -17.11 -19.50 -9.30
C PRO A 80 -18.47 -18.80 -9.20
N ASN A 81 -18.62 -17.87 -8.26
CA ASN A 81 -19.81 -17.07 -8.05
C ASN A 81 -19.47 -15.81 -7.22
N GLU A 82 -20.45 -14.92 -7.11
CA GLU A 82 -20.36 -13.71 -6.29
C GLU A 82 -20.15 -14.01 -4.80
N ALA A 83 -20.72 -15.10 -4.29
CA ALA A 83 -20.54 -15.54 -2.91
C ALA A 83 -19.07 -15.89 -2.59
N ALA A 84 -18.34 -16.49 -3.53
CA ALA A 84 -16.92 -16.75 -3.41
C ALA A 84 -16.13 -15.43 -3.32
N ARG A 85 -16.45 -14.45 -4.20
CA ARG A 85 -15.83 -13.12 -4.14
C ARG A 85 -16.10 -12.42 -2.83
N TYR A 86 -17.32 -12.52 -2.34
CA TYR A 86 -17.71 -11.88 -1.08
C TYR A 86 -17.06 -12.56 0.13
N CYS A 87 -16.95 -13.89 0.12
CA CYS A 87 -16.22 -14.62 1.15
C CYS A 87 -14.77 -14.14 1.25
N GLU A 88 -14.07 -14.05 0.12
CA GLU A 88 -12.67 -13.60 0.12
C GLU A 88 -12.53 -12.11 0.44
N SER A 89 -13.46 -11.26 -0.02
CA SER A 89 -13.42 -9.82 0.25
C SER A 89 -13.64 -9.48 1.73
N THR A 90 -14.29 -10.35 2.49
CA THR A 90 -14.47 -10.23 3.94
C THR A 90 -13.33 -10.87 4.75
N GLY A 91 -12.29 -11.35 4.07
CA GLY A 91 -11.14 -12.01 4.68
C GLY A 91 -11.33 -13.50 4.97
N GLY A 92 -12.44 -14.08 4.50
CA GLY A 92 -12.67 -15.52 4.56
C GLY A 92 -11.95 -16.29 3.44
N VAL A 93 -11.98 -17.62 3.53
CA VAL A 93 -11.45 -18.55 2.53
C VAL A 93 -12.60 -19.33 1.92
N TYR A 94 -12.78 -19.23 0.60
CA TYR A 94 -13.82 -19.96 -0.11
C TYR A 94 -13.39 -21.40 -0.45
N MET A 95 -14.20 -22.37 -0.06
CA MET A 95 -13.99 -23.80 -0.30
C MET A 95 -14.74 -24.21 -1.56
N GLN A 96 -14.03 -24.24 -2.69
CA GLN A 96 -14.64 -24.45 -4.02
C GLN A 96 -15.31 -25.83 -4.18
N ASP A 97 -14.85 -26.84 -3.43
CA ASP A 97 -15.39 -28.21 -3.45
C ASP A 97 -16.71 -28.36 -2.67
N SER A 98 -17.01 -27.43 -1.77
CA SER A 98 -18.13 -27.53 -0.84
C SER A 98 -19.00 -26.27 -0.78
N SER A 99 -18.68 -25.26 -1.59
CA SER A 99 -19.36 -23.96 -1.65
C SER A 99 -19.50 -23.26 -0.29
N LYS A 100 -18.50 -23.46 0.59
CA LYS A 100 -18.47 -22.92 1.95
C LYS A 100 -17.49 -21.75 2.06
N CYS A 101 -17.77 -20.86 3.00
CA CYS A 101 -16.87 -19.81 3.42
C CYS A 101 -16.34 -20.10 4.82
N ALA A 102 -15.02 -20.21 4.98
CA ALA A 102 -14.36 -20.22 6.27
C ALA A 102 -14.00 -18.79 6.68
N LEU A 103 -14.62 -18.27 7.73
CA LEU A 103 -14.46 -16.89 8.19
C LEU A 103 -13.22 -16.72 9.10
N PRO A 104 -12.72 -15.48 9.28
CA PRO A 104 -11.59 -15.19 10.18
C PRO A 104 -11.83 -15.59 11.65
N ASP A 105 -13.08 -15.67 12.09
CA ASP A 105 -13.45 -16.12 13.43
C ASP A 105 -13.43 -17.65 13.60
N GLY A 106 -13.05 -18.37 12.54
CA GLY A 106 -12.95 -19.83 12.50
C GLY A 106 -14.27 -20.54 12.18
N LYS A 107 -15.37 -19.82 11.97
CA LYS A 107 -16.65 -20.45 11.55
C LYS A 107 -16.60 -20.84 10.08
N VAL A 108 -17.29 -21.92 9.74
CA VAL A 108 -17.53 -22.32 8.36
C VAL A 108 -19.02 -22.28 8.10
N MET A 109 -19.43 -21.54 7.08
CA MET A 109 -20.83 -21.41 6.70
C MET A 109 -21.03 -21.54 5.19
N ASP A 110 -22.28 -21.69 4.76
CA ASP A 110 -22.63 -21.68 3.35
C ASP A 110 -22.35 -20.29 2.76
N ALA A 111 -21.56 -20.23 1.69
CA ALA A 111 -21.09 -18.97 1.13
C ALA A 111 -22.24 -18.13 0.54
N GLU A 112 -23.20 -18.79 -0.09
CA GLU A 112 -24.36 -18.14 -0.71
C GLU A 112 -25.28 -17.52 0.33
N SER A 113 -25.54 -18.25 1.43
CA SER A 113 -26.30 -17.75 2.58
C SER A 113 -25.59 -16.54 3.20
N TYR A 114 -24.28 -16.64 3.41
CA TYR A 114 -23.48 -15.54 3.95
C TYR A 114 -23.57 -14.28 3.08
N PHE A 115 -23.44 -14.43 1.76
CA PHE A 115 -23.57 -13.32 0.82
C PHE A 115 -24.96 -12.70 0.81
N ARG A 116 -26.03 -13.52 0.79
CA ARG A 116 -27.41 -13.05 0.78
C ARG A 116 -27.78 -12.26 2.05
N ASP A 117 -27.33 -12.75 3.20
CA ASP A 117 -27.60 -12.09 4.49
C ASP A 117 -27.01 -10.67 4.52
N HIS A 118 -25.81 -10.48 3.94
CA HIS A 118 -25.11 -9.20 3.93
C HIS A 118 -25.54 -8.24 2.81
N GLN A 119 -26.17 -8.74 1.75
CA GLN A 119 -26.83 -7.85 0.78
C GLN A 119 -28.05 -7.14 1.40
N SER A 120 -28.77 -7.81 2.31
CA SER A 120 -29.98 -7.25 2.94
C SER A 120 -29.71 -6.11 3.93
N THR A 121 -28.49 -6.01 4.46
CA THR A 121 -28.08 -4.96 5.40
C THR A 121 -27.62 -3.66 4.73
N SER A 122 -27.69 -3.59 3.40
CA SER A 122 -27.21 -2.44 2.60
C SER A 122 -28.33 -1.48 2.14
N SER A 123 -29.54 -1.60 2.70
CA SER A 123 -30.70 -0.74 2.39
C SER A 123 -30.96 0.32 3.45
#